data_AF-A0A6B1G1A3-F1
#
_entry.id   AF-A0A6B1G1A3-F1
#
_cell.length_a   1.000
_cell.length_b   1.000
_cell.length_c   1.000
_cell.angle_alpha   90.00
_cell.angle_beta   90.00
_cell.angle_gamma   90.00
#
_symmetry.space_group_name_H-M   'P 1'
#
loop_
_entity.id
_entity.type
_entity.pdbx_description
1 polymer ?
#
loop_
_entity_poly.entity_id
_entity_poly.type
_entity_poly.pdbx_seq_one_letter_code
_entity_poly.pdbx_strand_id
1 'polypeptide(L)' 'MNRNELLDALDRFAITRFDFLDCYLAAMAAASGDHVATFDNDFDRFKDVLRWDHGV' A
#
# COMPACT_ATOMS: atom_id res chain seq x y z
N MET A 1 -5.10 7.67 10.70
CA MET A 1 -6.05 7.16 9.70
C MET A 1 -6.98 8.28 9.27
N ASN A 2 -6.73 8.86 8.10
CA ASN A 2 -7.66 9.74 7.43
C ASN A 2 -8.82 8.92 6.85
N ARG A 3 -10.03 9.48 6.78
CA ARG A 3 -11.20 8.85 6.15
C ARG A 3 -10.90 8.41 4.71
N ASN A 4 -10.13 9.19 3.96
CA ASN A 4 -9.83 8.88 2.56
C ASN A 4 -8.92 7.66 2.42
N GLU A 5 -7.91 7.53 3.28
CA GLU A 5 -7.02 6.36 3.32
C GLU A 5 -7.79 5.09 3.67
N LEU A 6 -8.73 5.18 4.62
CA LEU A 6 -9.57 4.04 4.98
C LEU A 6 -10.47 3.59 3.82
N LEU A 7 -11.11 4.52 3.12
CA LEU A 7 -11.97 4.18 1.99
C LEU A 7 -11.16 3.57 0.83
N ASP A 8 -10.00 4.13 0.51
CA ASP A 8 -9.09 3.56 -0.50
C ASP A 8 -8.60 2.16 -0.10
N ALA A 9 -8.25 1.95 1.18
CA ALA A 9 -7.87 0.64 1.68
C ALA A 9 -9.01 -0.40 1.54
N LEU A 10 -10.25 0.00 1.82
CA LEU A 10 -11.42 -0.86 1.65
C LEU A 10 -11.70 -1.17 0.17
N ASP A 11 -11.54 -0.19 -0.71
CA ASP A 11 -11.69 -0.39 -2.16
C ASP A 11 -10.63 -1.38 -2.68
N ARG A 12 -9.37 -1.22 -2.27
CA ARG A 12 -8.29 -2.18 -2.57
C ARG A 12 -8.58 -3.57 -2.02
N PHE A 13 -9.04 -3.67 -0.78
CA PHE A 13 -9.36 -4.94 -0.15
C PHE A 13 -10.52 -5.66 -0.86
N ALA A 14 -11.50 -4.91 -1.34
CA ALA A 14 -12.65 -5.46 -2.07
C ALA A 14 -12.28 -6.08 -3.43
N ILE A 15 -11.23 -5.57 -4.09
CA ILE A 15 -10.85 -6.00 -5.46
C ILE A 15 -9.60 -6.88 -5.50
N THR A 16 -8.88 -7.02 -4.39
CA THR A 16 -7.67 -7.84 -4.29
C THR A 16 -7.89 -9.03 -3.35
N ARG A 17 -6.85 -9.88 -3.21
CA ARG A 17 -6.80 -10.97 -2.21
C ARG A 17 -5.78 -10.67 -1.11
N PHE A 18 -5.37 -9.41 -0.98
CA PHE A 18 -4.39 -9.01 0.02
C PHE A 18 -5.02 -8.83 1.38
N ASP A 19 -4.19 -8.87 2.42
CA ASP A 19 -4.66 -8.56 3.75
C ASP A 19 -5.03 -7.08 3.82
N PHE A 20 -6.05 -6.77 4.63
CA PHE A 20 -6.52 -5.40 4.80
C PHE A 20 -5.39 -4.47 5.26
N LEU A 21 -4.44 -4.97 6.06
CA LEU A 21 -3.31 -4.18 6.53
C LEU A 21 -2.39 -3.75 5.37
N ASP A 22 -2.16 -4.62 4.38
CA ASP A 22 -1.36 -4.29 3.20
C ASP A 22 -2.07 -3.28 2.33
N CYS A 23 -3.39 -3.45 2.13
CA CYS A 23 -4.22 -2.46 1.45
C CYS A 23 -4.19 -1.09 2.15
N TYR A 24 -4.21 -1.08 3.48
CA TYR A 24 -4.16 0.14 4.27
C TYR A 24 -2.78 0.83 4.21
N LEU A 25 -1.70 0.06 4.30
CA LEU A 25 -0.35 0.59 4.15
C LEU A 25 -0.11 1.11 2.73
N ALA A 26 -0.60 0.42 1.70
CA ALA A 26 -0.57 0.88 0.32
C ALA A 26 -1.35 2.20 0.13
N ALA A 27 -2.55 2.32 0.71
CA ALA A 27 -3.35 3.54 0.64
C ALA A 27 -2.65 4.74 1.30
N MET A 28 -2.04 4.52 2.47
CA MET A 28 -1.22 5.54 3.14
C MET A 28 -0.03 5.97 2.27
N ALA A 29 0.73 5.03 1.73
CA ALA A 29 1.89 5.31 0.91
C ALA A 29 1.53 6.03 -0.39
N ALA A 30 0.44 5.63 -1.05
CA ALA A 30 -0.06 6.31 -2.25
C ALA A 30 -0.51 7.75 -1.95
N ALA A 31 -1.07 8.00 -0.75
CA ALA A 31 -1.51 9.33 -0.35
C ALA A 31 -0.35 10.26 0.07
N SER A 32 0.67 9.73 0.74
CA SER A 32 1.81 10.54 1.21
C SER A 32 2.95 10.64 0.21
N GLY A 33 3.07 9.67 -0.72
CA GLY A 33 4.21 9.51 -1.61
C GLY A 33 5.43 8.86 -0.94
N ASP A 34 5.28 8.41 0.31
CA ASP A 34 6.37 7.74 1.04
C ASP A 34 6.63 6.35 0.47
N HIS A 35 7.89 5.92 0.54
CA HIS A 35 8.28 4.58 0.14
C HIS A 35 7.92 3.54 1.21
N VAL A 36 7.47 2.35 0.80
CA VAL A 36 7.18 1.23 1.70
C VAL A 36 8.41 0.34 1.85
N ALA A 37 8.98 0.30 3.05
CA ALA A 37 10.00 -0.66 3.42
C ALA A 37 9.34 -1.97 3.89
N THR A 38 9.37 -2.99 3.03
CA THR A 38 8.79 -4.31 3.32
C THR A 38 9.54 -5.43 2.59
N PHE A 39 9.56 -6.61 3.20
CA PHE A 39 10.04 -7.85 2.56
C PHE A 39 8.93 -8.56 1.77
N ASP A 40 7.68 -8.11 1.90
CA ASP A 40 6.58 -8.67 1.14
C ASP A 40 6.65 -8.21 -0.32
N ASN A 41 6.76 -9.18 -1.23
CA ASN A 41 6.84 -8.92 -2.65
C ASN A 41 5.47 -8.72 -3.29
N ASP A 42 4.37 -9.04 -2.59
CA ASP A 42 3.04 -8.71 -3.08
C ASP A 42 2.82 -7.20 -3.21
N PHE A 43 3.62 -6.38 -2.51
CA PHE A 43 3.59 -4.92 -2.66
C PHE A 43 3.94 -4.43 -4.08
N ASP A 44 4.67 -5.21 -4.88
CA ASP A 44 4.98 -4.88 -6.29
C ASP A 44 3.72 -4.84 -7.20
N ARG A 45 2.59 -5.34 -6.69
CA ARG A 45 1.31 -5.38 -7.38
C ARG A 45 0.51 -4.09 -7.19
N PHE A 46 0.81 -3.29 -6.16
CA PHE A 46 0.28 -1.93 -6.02
C PHE A 46 1.10 -0.98 -6.90
N LYS A 47 0.55 -0.62 -8.07
CA LYS A 47 1.28 0.13 -9.12
C LYS A 47 1.53 1.60 -8.80
N ASP A 48 0.86 2.10 -7.79
CA ASP A 48 0.95 3.46 -7.28
C ASP A 48 1.75 3.56 -5.97
N VAL A 49 2.35 2.45 -5.52
CA VAL A 49 3.18 2.40 -4.33
C VAL A 49 4.64 2.22 -4.73
N LEU A 50 5.52 3.05 -4.18
CA LEU A 50 6.95 2.91 -4.33
C LEU A 50 7.49 2.05 -3.19
N ARG A 51 8.18 0.96 -3.50
CA ARG A 51 8.92 0.23 -2.48
C ARG A 51 10.23 0.94 -2.19
N TRP A 52 10.62 0.91 -0.92
CA TRP A 52 11.96 1.29 -0.53
C TRP A 52 12.93 0.25 -1.07
N ASP A 53 13.68 0.60 -2.11
CA ASP A 53 14.87 -0.16 -2.48
C ASP A 53 15.99 0.26 -1.53
N HIS A 54 16.49 -0.69 -0.74
CA HIS A 54 17.74 -0.49 -0.02
C HIS A 54 18.82 -0.35 -1.09
N GLY A 55 19.10 0.90 -1.49
CA GLY A 55 20.23 1.23 -2.33
C GLY A 55 21.44 0.45 -1.82
N VAL A 56 22.08 -0.26 -2.75
CA VAL A 56 23.40 -0.87 -2.56
C VAL A 56 24.32 0.07 -1.79
#